data_AF-A0A2N2Y8L6-F1
#
_entry.id   AF-A0A2N2Y8L6-F1
#
_cell.length_a   1.000
_cell.length_b   1.000
_cell.length_c   1.000
_cell.angle_alpha   90.00
_cell.angle_beta   90.00
_cell.angle_gamma   90.00
#
_symmetry.space_group_name_H-M   'P 1'
#
loop_
_entity.id
_entity.type
_entity.pdbx_description
1 polymer ?
#
loop_
_entity_poly.entity_id
_entity_poly.type
_entity_poly.pdbx_seq_one_letter_code
_entity_poly.pdbx_strand_id
1 'polypeptide(L)'
;MQIKNPKLVSFETYRFQILPISKSIQLTIDNEVTSYEDLVEKKNQFLADVLNKPKLTFEHSKSKITLRFDGTDDNIFLFRINVLRKLKRHTPDFKEEQIEDYPAVTIAIHNDKTKQIIAIEKNSKAFAHPETVSHIIENNLNRHLKPKNLAIYIEPIYSKEDFWEIVEKYENRIKQLDFELIRPNMSNISSKIDEQLKALENSVDAHKLNLKLQSSKEANLIIDRENAQIDGLVDYASQGGGNISFKVKGLRKKVKTAKTPTEINVDEMELKNLSPQELINILKLLL
;
A
#
# COMPACT_ATOMS: atom_id res chain seq x y z
N MET A 1 26.64 -26.70 19.86
CA MET A 1 26.53 -25.72 18.76
C MET A 1 25.05 -25.36 18.63
N GLN A 2 24.62 -24.24 19.21
CA GLN A 2 23.21 -23.82 19.09
C GLN A 2 22.99 -23.35 17.66
N ILE A 3 22.16 -24.07 16.92
CA ILE A 3 21.66 -23.65 15.61
C ILE A 3 20.79 -22.41 15.89
N LYS A 4 21.32 -21.21 15.63
CA LYS A 4 20.50 -20.01 15.60
C LYS A 4 19.45 -20.23 14.51
N ASN A 5 18.17 -20.24 14.87
CA ASN A 5 17.10 -20.18 13.88
C ASN A 5 17.40 -19.01 12.93
N PRO A 6 17.31 -19.20 11.60
CA PRO A 6 17.52 -18.13 10.66
C PRO A 6 16.51 -17.03 10.98
N LYS A 7 17.02 -15.80 11.13
CA LYS A 7 16.16 -14.66 11.36
C LYS A 7 15.50 -14.34 10.02
N LEU A 8 14.17 -14.36 9.99
CA LEU A 8 13.40 -14.08 8.78
C LEU A 8 13.17 -12.57 8.66
N VAL A 9 13.29 -12.06 7.45
CA VAL A 9 12.89 -10.71 7.04
C VAL A 9 11.55 -10.82 6.35
N SER A 10 10.57 -10.09 6.86
CA SER A 10 9.20 -10.11 6.33
C SER A 10 8.95 -8.90 5.44
N PHE A 11 8.18 -9.06 4.36
CA PHE A 11 7.71 -7.97 3.50
C PHE A 11 6.19 -7.95 3.51
N GLU A 12 5.59 -6.76 3.63
CA GLU A 12 4.16 -6.53 3.40
C GLU A 12 3.92 -6.04 1.99
N THR A 13 2.89 -6.58 1.33
CA THR A 13 2.52 -6.20 -0.03
C THR A 13 1.36 -5.22 -0.07
N TYR A 14 1.48 -4.25 -0.97
CA TYR A 14 0.48 -3.22 -1.24
C TYR A 14 0.23 -3.17 -2.75
N ARG A 15 -1.02 -2.98 -3.16
CA ARG A 15 -1.35 -2.67 -4.55
C ARG A 15 -1.38 -1.17 -4.72
N PHE A 16 -0.87 -0.68 -5.85
CA PHE A 16 -1.05 0.71 -6.23
C PHE A 16 -1.87 0.85 -7.50
N GLN A 17 -2.59 1.96 -7.59
CA GLN A 17 -3.42 2.31 -8.72
C GLN A 17 -3.07 3.72 -9.19
N ILE A 18 -2.87 3.88 -10.49
CA ILE A 18 -2.55 5.18 -11.10
C ILE A 18 -3.77 5.61 -11.91
N LEU A 19 -4.39 6.71 -11.52
CA LEU A 19 -5.61 7.22 -12.13
C LEU A 19 -5.37 8.65 -12.64
N PRO A 20 -5.89 9.01 -13.82
CA PRO A 20 -6.00 10.40 -14.23
C PRO A 20 -6.74 11.23 -13.17
N ILE A 21 -6.27 12.43 -12.86
CA ILE A 21 -6.90 13.30 -11.86
C ILE A 21 -8.27 13.80 -12.36
N SER A 22 -8.37 14.03 -13.66
CA SER A 22 -9.61 14.41 -14.33
C SER A 22 -9.59 13.90 -15.76
N LYS A 23 -10.76 13.55 -16.29
CA LYS A 23 -10.98 13.31 -17.72
C LYS A 23 -10.75 14.52 -18.61
N SER A 24 -10.85 15.72 -18.04
CA SER A 24 -10.60 16.98 -18.75
C SER A 24 -9.10 17.22 -18.86
N ILE A 25 -8.49 16.81 -19.98
CA ILE A 25 -7.08 17.07 -20.23
C ILE A 25 -6.91 18.52 -20.69
N GLN A 26 -6.24 19.31 -19.87
CA GLN A 26 -5.66 20.57 -20.31
C GLN A 26 -4.40 20.25 -21.11
N LEU A 27 -4.47 20.44 -22.42
CA LEU A 27 -3.30 20.33 -23.31
C LEU A 27 -2.29 21.41 -22.91
N THR A 28 -1.10 20.99 -22.48
CA THR A 28 0.03 21.88 -22.22
C THR A 28 0.87 22.03 -23.50
N ILE A 29 1.66 23.10 -23.61
CA ILE A 29 2.40 23.45 -24.83
C ILE A 29 3.39 22.33 -25.24
N ASP A 30 3.94 21.59 -24.27
CA ASP A 30 4.82 20.43 -24.46
C ASP A 30 4.03 19.12 -24.57
N ASN A 31 3.10 19.01 -25.55
CA ASN A 31 2.11 17.94 -25.70
C ASN A 31 2.69 16.48 -25.68
N GLU A 32 3.11 15.97 -24.52
CA GLU A 32 3.46 14.55 -24.30
C GLU A 32 2.20 13.66 -24.27
N VAL A 33 1.02 14.26 -24.08
CA VAL A 33 -0.29 13.59 -23.96
C VAL A 33 -1.32 14.32 -24.82
N THR A 34 -1.95 13.61 -25.76
CA THR A 34 -2.92 14.21 -26.70
C THR A 34 -4.38 13.88 -26.38
N SER A 35 -4.66 12.84 -25.60
CA SER A 35 -6.02 12.44 -25.22
C SER A 35 -6.06 11.70 -23.88
N TYR A 36 -7.28 11.40 -23.39
CA TYR A 36 -7.49 10.66 -22.14
C TYR A 36 -6.97 9.24 -22.25
N GLU A 37 -7.21 8.60 -23.38
CA GLU A 37 -6.73 7.27 -23.72
C GLU A 37 -5.20 7.23 -23.73
N ASP A 38 -4.55 8.23 -24.33
CA ASP A 38 -3.09 8.34 -24.37
C ASP A 38 -2.49 8.50 -22.95
N LEU A 39 -3.13 9.28 -22.08
CA LEU A 39 -2.73 9.40 -20.66
C LEU A 39 -2.82 8.05 -19.92
N VAL A 40 -3.91 7.31 -20.15
CA VAL A 40 -4.15 6.01 -19.52
C VAL A 40 -3.13 4.97 -20.00
N GLU A 41 -2.73 5.00 -21.27
CA GLU A 41 -1.72 4.09 -21.82
C GLU A 41 -0.30 4.39 -21.33
N LYS A 42 0.04 5.68 -21.16
CA LYS A 42 1.37 6.17 -20.75
C LYS A 42 1.57 6.26 -19.24
N LYS A 43 0.53 6.13 -18.41
CA LYS A 43 0.62 6.32 -16.94
C LYS A 43 1.75 5.54 -16.26
N ASN A 44 2.00 4.29 -16.66
CA ASN A 44 3.08 3.47 -16.12
C ASN A 44 4.45 3.96 -16.58
N GLN A 45 4.58 4.48 -17.81
CA GLN A 45 5.81 5.11 -18.29
C GLN A 45 6.11 6.36 -17.48
N PHE A 46 5.12 7.22 -17.25
CA PHE A 46 5.30 8.40 -16.40
C PHE A 46 5.70 8.06 -14.96
N LEU A 47 5.16 6.98 -14.39
CA LEU A 47 5.64 6.51 -13.09
C LEU A 47 7.09 6.02 -13.17
N ALA A 48 7.45 5.22 -14.17
CA ALA A 48 8.81 4.74 -14.38
C ALA A 48 9.80 5.90 -14.53
N ASP A 49 9.44 6.96 -15.26
CA ASP A 49 10.25 8.17 -15.42
C ASP A 49 10.47 8.87 -14.09
N VAL A 50 9.44 8.96 -13.23
CA VAL A 50 9.57 9.52 -11.88
C VAL A 50 10.50 8.66 -11.02
N LEU A 51 10.35 7.34 -11.06
CA LEU A 51 11.16 6.40 -10.27
C LEU A 51 12.64 6.39 -10.70
N ASN A 52 12.91 6.57 -11.99
CA ASN A 52 14.27 6.62 -12.54
C ASN A 52 14.98 7.98 -12.36
N LYS A 53 14.33 9.00 -11.79
CA LYS A 53 14.96 10.31 -11.60
C LYS A 53 16.20 10.19 -10.70
N PRO A 54 17.41 10.59 -11.16
CA PRO A 54 18.64 10.46 -10.38
C PRO A 54 18.66 11.18 -9.03
N LYS A 55 17.75 12.14 -8.82
CA LYS A 55 17.61 12.94 -7.60
C LYS A 55 16.19 12.85 -7.01
N LEU A 56 15.52 11.70 -7.15
CA LEU A 56 14.24 11.49 -6.49
C LEU A 56 14.43 11.56 -4.96
N THR A 57 13.74 12.48 -4.31
CA THR A 57 13.80 12.67 -2.85
C THR A 57 12.41 12.54 -2.27
N PHE A 58 12.29 11.81 -1.16
CA PHE A 58 11.07 11.75 -0.39
C PHE A 58 11.19 12.57 0.89
N GLU A 59 10.09 13.19 1.27
CA GLU A 59 9.96 13.92 2.52
C GLU A 59 8.92 13.28 3.44
N HIS A 60 9.15 13.40 4.73
CA HIS A 60 8.20 12.99 5.75
C HIS A 60 8.11 14.06 6.84
N SER A 61 6.89 14.49 7.16
CA SER A 61 6.66 15.66 8.03
C SER A 61 7.21 15.51 9.45
N LYS A 62 7.36 14.28 9.93
CA LYS A 62 7.74 13.99 11.33
C LYS A 62 9.19 13.55 11.50
N SER A 63 9.91 13.21 10.43
CA SER A 63 11.24 12.61 10.55
C SER A 63 12.08 12.84 9.30
N LYS A 64 13.38 13.04 9.49
CA LYS A 64 14.34 13.08 8.39
C LYS A 64 14.50 11.69 7.81
N ILE A 65 14.23 11.56 6.52
CA ILE A 65 14.38 10.32 5.74
C ILE A 65 15.34 10.54 4.59
N THR A 66 15.95 9.47 4.09
CA THR A 66 16.73 9.50 2.84
C THR A 66 16.38 8.29 2.01
N LEU A 67 16.08 8.54 0.74
CA LEU A 67 15.78 7.52 -0.26
C LEU A 67 17.03 7.27 -1.10
N ARG A 68 17.36 6.00 -1.34
CA ARG A 68 18.39 5.57 -2.29
C ARG A 68 17.78 4.60 -3.29
N PHE A 69 18.07 4.81 -4.56
CA PHE A 69 17.79 3.84 -5.63
C PHE A 69 18.92 2.82 -5.71
N ASP A 70 18.59 1.53 -5.61
CA ASP A 70 19.56 0.43 -5.61
C ASP A 70 19.62 -0.32 -6.95
N GLY A 71 18.63 -0.15 -7.83
CA GLY A 71 18.62 -0.75 -9.16
C GLY A 71 17.21 -0.98 -9.69
N THR A 72 17.13 -1.38 -10.96
CA THR A 72 15.90 -1.79 -11.60
C THR A 72 16.16 -2.96 -12.53
N ASP A 73 15.21 -3.88 -12.59
CA ASP A 73 15.17 -4.96 -13.57
C ASP A 73 13.72 -5.42 -13.77
N ASP A 74 13.32 -5.69 -15.01
CA ASP A 74 11.99 -6.20 -15.38
C ASP A 74 10.83 -5.42 -14.74
N ASN A 75 10.87 -4.08 -14.86
CA ASN A 75 9.92 -3.14 -14.26
C ASN A 75 9.83 -3.16 -12.73
N ILE A 76 10.77 -3.81 -12.04
CA ILE A 76 10.89 -3.78 -10.57
C ILE A 76 11.97 -2.79 -10.19
N PHE A 77 11.56 -1.74 -9.49
CA PHE A 77 12.44 -0.70 -8.98
C PHE A 77 12.74 -0.97 -7.50
N LEU A 78 14.02 -1.13 -7.17
CA LEU A 78 14.48 -1.38 -5.82
C LEU A 78 15.00 -0.09 -5.18
N PHE A 79 14.46 0.20 -3.99
CA PHE A 79 14.87 1.35 -3.18
C PHE A 79 15.17 0.93 -1.74
N ARG A 80 15.97 1.74 -1.06
CA ARG A 80 16.11 1.73 0.39
C ARG A 80 15.75 3.10 0.95
N ILE A 81 14.90 3.12 1.96
CA ILE A 81 14.56 4.31 2.73
C ILE A 81 15.08 4.17 4.15
N ASN A 82 15.92 5.11 4.60
CA ASN A 82 16.32 5.20 6.00
C ASN A 82 15.58 6.32 6.72
N VAL A 83 15.58 6.25 8.05
CA VAL A 83 14.99 7.29 8.90
C VAL A 83 15.88 7.55 10.10
N LEU A 84 16.09 8.82 10.44
CA LEU A 84 16.84 9.19 11.63
C LEU A 84 16.09 8.81 12.91
N ARG A 85 16.72 7.99 13.75
CA ARG A 85 16.26 7.60 15.08
C ARG A 85 17.27 8.05 16.13
N LYS A 86 16.79 8.63 17.23
CA LYS A 86 17.62 9.01 18.37
C LYS A 86 17.49 7.92 19.44
N LEU A 87 18.55 7.15 19.63
CA LEU A 87 18.63 6.10 20.64
C LEU A 87 19.19 6.67 21.94
N LYS A 88 18.59 6.29 23.06
CA LYS A 88 19.15 6.55 24.39
C LYS A 88 20.08 5.41 24.76
N ARG A 89 21.35 5.71 25.01
CA ARG A 89 22.33 4.77 25.52
C ARG A 89 22.62 5.07 26.98
N HIS A 90 22.44 4.08 27.84
CA HIS A 90 22.90 4.13 29.23
C HIS A 90 24.35 3.63 29.29
N THR A 91 25.23 4.39 29.93
CA THR A 91 26.64 4.05 30.14
C THR A 91 26.84 3.29 31.45
N PRO A 92 27.97 2.58 31.65
CA PRO A 92 28.29 1.91 32.92
C PRO A 92 28.31 2.87 34.13
N ASP A 93 28.60 4.16 33.89
CA ASP A 93 28.57 5.22 34.90
C ASP A 93 27.15 5.80 35.11
N PHE A 94 26.11 5.08 34.65
CA PHE A 94 24.71 5.47 34.73
C PHE A 94 24.35 6.79 34.02
N LYS A 95 25.18 7.28 33.08
CA LYS A 95 24.87 8.47 32.26
C LYS A 95 24.05 8.09 31.03
N GLU A 96 23.14 8.98 30.63
CA GLU A 96 22.39 8.88 29.37
C GLU A 96 23.10 9.66 28.25
N GLU A 97 23.37 9.00 27.13
CA GLU A 97 23.85 9.61 25.89
C GLU A 97 22.82 9.42 24.77
N GLN A 98 22.70 10.40 23.87
CA GLN A 98 21.90 10.26 22.66
C GLN A 98 22.80 9.90 21.49
N ILE A 99 22.45 8.82 20.79
CA ILE A 99 23.14 8.37 19.59
C ILE A 99 22.16 8.40 18.42
N GLU A 100 22.63 8.88 17.27
CA GLU A 100 21.87 8.82 16.04
C GLU A 100 22.03 7.43 15.38
N ASP A 101 20.90 6.85 14.98
CA ASP A 101 20.82 5.63 14.20
C ASP A 101 20.00 5.88 12.93
N TYR A 102 20.32 5.16 11.86
CA TYR A 102 19.70 5.32 10.55
C TYR A 102 19.19 3.96 10.02
N PRO A 103 18.29 3.29 10.76
CA PRO A 103 17.71 2.03 10.31
C PRO A 103 16.96 2.24 8.99
N ALA A 104 17.05 1.24 8.10
CA ALA A 104 16.52 1.29 6.75
C ALA A 104 15.47 0.20 6.48
N VAL A 105 14.62 0.47 5.50
CA VAL A 105 13.63 -0.45 4.94
C VAL A 105 13.87 -0.57 3.45
N THR A 106 13.83 -1.80 2.95
CA THR A 106 13.87 -2.11 1.54
C THR A 106 12.47 -2.04 0.93
N ILE A 107 12.36 -1.43 -0.25
CA ILE A 107 11.12 -1.27 -1.00
C ILE A 107 11.35 -1.80 -2.42
N ALA A 108 10.47 -2.66 -2.90
CA ALA A 108 10.42 -3.05 -4.32
C ALA A 108 9.09 -2.60 -4.92
N ILE A 109 9.16 -1.86 -6.03
CA ILE A 109 7.98 -1.37 -6.75
C ILE A 109 7.93 -2.07 -8.10
N HIS A 110 6.97 -2.98 -8.29
CA HIS A 110 6.72 -3.65 -9.55
C HIS A 110 5.72 -2.84 -10.40
N ASN A 111 6.25 -2.07 -11.35
CA ASN A 111 5.49 -1.18 -12.24
C ASN A 111 5.04 -1.88 -13.53
N ASP A 112 4.51 -3.08 -13.40
CA ASP A 112 3.84 -3.77 -14.51
C ASP A 112 2.39 -3.27 -14.67
N LYS A 113 1.88 -3.24 -15.91
CA LYS A 113 0.51 -2.75 -16.22
C LYS A 113 -0.59 -3.61 -15.60
N THR A 114 -0.31 -4.87 -15.28
CA THR A 114 -1.29 -5.83 -14.76
C THR A 114 -1.19 -6.02 -13.25
N LYS A 115 0.02 -5.96 -12.69
CA LYS A 115 0.29 -6.26 -11.27
C LYS A 115 0.22 -5.02 -10.39
N GLN A 116 1.09 -4.03 -10.64
CA GLN A 116 1.20 -2.81 -9.83
C GLN A 116 1.27 -3.07 -8.32
N ILE A 117 2.31 -3.76 -7.88
CA ILE A 117 2.49 -4.18 -6.49
C ILE A 117 3.75 -3.52 -5.91
N ILE A 118 3.70 -3.19 -4.62
CA ILE A 118 4.83 -2.71 -3.82
C ILE A 118 5.04 -3.69 -2.67
N ALA A 119 6.25 -4.20 -2.51
CA ALA A 119 6.69 -4.91 -1.31
C ALA A 119 7.50 -3.98 -0.42
N ILE A 120 7.18 -3.95 0.87
CA ILE A 120 7.85 -3.11 1.88
C ILE A 120 8.34 -3.98 3.03
N GLU A 121 9.63 -3.91 3.31
CA GLU A 121 10.27 -4.66 4.41
C GLU A 121 9.73 -4.22 5.79
N LYS A 122 9.46 -5.20 6.65
CA LYS A 122 9.20 -5.00 8.08
C LYS A 122 10.51 -4.75 8.82
N ASN A 123 10.74 -3.49 9.18
CA ASN A 123 11.79 -3.13 10.11
C ASN A 123 11.27 -2.16 11.17
N SER A 124 10.84 -2.70 12.33
CA SER A 124 10.28 -1.92 13.44
C SER A 124 11.26 -0.92 14.07
N LYS A 125 12.58 -1.11 13.87
CA LYS A 125 13.58 -0.10 14.26
C LYS A 125 13.50 1.13 13.37
N ALA A 126 13.22 0.93 12.08
CA ALA A 126 13.02 2.00 11.12
C ALA A 126 11.61 2.59 11.24
N PHE A 127 10.56 1.82 10.95
CA PHE A 127 9.18 2.27 10.98
C PHE A 127 8.32 1.26 11.75
N ALA A 128 7.48 1.74 12.66
CA ALA A 128 6.63 0.86 13.48
C ALA A 128 5.73 -0.04 12.63
N HIS A 129 5.24 0.47 11.50
CA HIS A 129 4.38 -0.24 10.55
C HIS A 129 4.79 0.09 9.10
N PRO A 130 4.86 -0.90 8.19
CA PRO A 130 5.12 -0.66 6.77
C PRO A 130 4.07 0.27 6.10
N GLU A 131 2.84 0.31 6.60
CA GLU A 131 1.79 1.28 6.19
C GLU A 131 2.27 2.74 6.30
N THR A 132 3.21 3.05 7.21
CA THR A 132 3.81 4.39 7.26
C THR A 132 4.64 4.69 6.02
N VAL A 133 5.39 3.69 5.54
CA VAL A 133 6.23 3.80 4.36
C VAL A 133 5.37 3.86 3.09
N SER A 134 4.29 3.07 2.98
CA SER A 134 3.37 3.16 1.85
C SER A 134 2.77 4.57 1.72
N HIS A 135 2.33 5.19 2.82
CA HIS A 135 1.86 6.57 2.81
C HIS A 135 2.96 7.59 2.44
N ILE A 136 4.22 7.38 2.85
CA ILE A 136 5.34 8.23 2.43
C ILE A 136 5.51 8.15 0.91
N ILE A 137 5.49 6.93 0.35
CA ILE A 137 5.60 6.71 -1.10
C ILE A 137 4.45 7.39 -1.82
N GLU A 138 3.19 7.13 -1.41
CA GLU A 138 1.99 7.70 -2.04
C GLU A 138 2.04 9.23 -2.07
N ASN A 139 2.31 9.87 -0.92
CA ASN A 139 2.31 11.33 -0.81
C ASN A 139 3.40 11.96 -1.67
N ASN A 140 4.60 11.37 -1.73
CA ASN A 140 5.71 11.93 -2.50
C ASN A 140 5.51 11.70 -4.01
N LEU A 141 5.09 10.50 -4.42
CA LEU A 141 4.82 10.22 -5.83
C LEU A 141 3.67 11.08 -6.36
N ASN A 142 2.62 11.31 -5.58
CA ASN A 142 1.54 12.22 -5.97
C ASN A 142 2.02 13.65 -6.26
N ARG A 143 3.03 14.16 -5.56
CA ARG A 143 3.62 15.49 -5.86
C ARG A 143 4.28 15.52 -7.24
N HIS A 144 4.88 14.41 -7.67
CA HIS A 144 5.54 14.29 -8.96
C HIS A 144 4.58 13.96 -10.11
N LEU A 145 3.50 13.22 -9.83
CA LEU A 145 2.51 12.79 -10.81
C LEU A 145 1.41 13.84 -11.06
N LYS A 146 1.09 14.67 -10.07
CA LYS A 146 0.06 15.71 -10.19
C LYS A 146 0.26 16.66 -11.38
N PRO A 147 1.47 17.15 -11.69
CA PRO A 147 1.70 17.97 -12.89
C PRO A 147 1.38 17.26 -14.21
N LYS A 148 1.39 15.92 -14.23
CA LYS A 148 1.02 15.09 -15.38
C LYS A 148 -0.46 14.68 -15.35
N ASN A 149 -1.29 15.34 -14.54
CA ASN A 149 -2.70 15.00 -14.34
C ASN A 149 -2.91 13.55 -13.86
N LEU A 150 -1.99 13.01 -13.06
CA LEU A 150 -2.06 11.65 -12.51
C LEU A 150 -2.03 11.66 -10.98
N ALA A 151 -2.80 10.76 -10.38
CA ALA A 151 -2.76 10.44 -8.97
C ALA A 151 -2.44 8.96 -8.78
N ILE A 152 -1.67 8.65 -7.74
CA ILE A 152 -1.40 7.29 -7.28
C ILE A 152 -2.08 7.06 -5.93
N TYR A 153 -2.67 5.89 -5.79
CA TYR A 153 -3.27 5.41 -4.54
C TYR A 153 -2.66 4.06 -4.19
N ILE A 154 -2.32 3.83 -2.92
CA ILE A 154 -1.63 2.63 -2.44
C ILE A 154 -2.43 2.02 -1.30
N GLU A 155 -2.96 0.82 -1.51
CA GLU A 155 -3.75 0.09 -0.51
C GLU A 155 -3.13 -1.27 -0.20
N PRO A 156 -3.21 -1.74 1.06
CA PRO A 156 -2.67 -3.03 1.45
C PRO A 156 -3.41 -4.17 0.76
N ILE A 157 -2.67 -5.23 0.42
CA ILE A 157 -3.24 -6.52 0.01
C ILE A 157 -3.32 -7.39 1.26
N TYR A 158 -4.47 -7.98 1.54
CA TYR A 158 -4.71 -8.80 2.73
C TYR A 158 -5.61 -9.98 2.40
N SER A 159 -5.72 -10.94 3.32
CA SER A 159 -6.57 -12.10 3.12
C SER A 159 -8.04 -11.73 3.33
N LYS A 160 -8.95 -12.22 2.47
CA LYS A 160 -10.39 -12.06 2.72
C LYS A 160 -10.82 -12.72 4.03
N GLU A 161 -10.12 -13.78 4.46
CA GLU A 161 -10.33 -14.45 5.73
C GLU A 161 -10.14 -13.49 6.92
N ASP A 162 -9.21 -12.52 6.85
CA ASP A 162 -9.00 -11.52 7.91
C ASP A 162 -10.28 -10.71 8.18
N PHE A 163 -11.08 -10.44 7.12
CA PHE A 163 -12.38 -9.78 7.27
C PHE A 163 -13.35 -10.68 8.04
N TRP A 164 -13.47 -11.94 7.63
CA TRP A 164 -14.41 -12.89 8.21
C TRP A 164 -14.06 -13.24 9.66
N GLU A 165 -12.77 -13.37 9.99
CA GLU A 165 -12.31 -13.54 11.37
C GLU A 165 -12.71 -12.37 12.27
N ILE A 166 -12.67 -11.14 11.76
CA ILE A 166 -13.13 -9.95 12.49
C ILE A 166 -14.65 -9.99 12.68
N VAL A 167 -15.40 -10.38 11.64
CA VAL A 167 -16.86 -10.52 11.71
C VAL A 167 -17.26 -11.54 12.78
N GLU A 168 -16.65 -12.72 12.76
CA GLU A 168 -16.87 -13.79 13.75
C GLU A 168 -16.47 -13.34 15.16
N LYS A 169 -15.30 -12.73 15.30
CA LYS A 169 -14.79 -12.25 16.61
C LYS A 169 -15.68 -11.20 17.27
N TYR A 170 -16.36 -10.37 16.48
CA TYR A 170 -17.23 -9.29 16.98
C TYR A 170 -18.70 -9.51 16.63
N GLU A 171 -19.10 -10.75 16.44
CA GLU A 171 -20.48 -11.13 16.18
C GLU A 171 -21.43 -10.44 17.17
N ASN A 172 -22.57 -9.95 16.69
CA ASN A 172 -23.57 -9.24 17.49
C ASN A 172 -23.07 -7.97 18.20
N ARG A 173 -21.93 -7.40 17.77
CA ARG A 173 -21.39 -6.16 18.33
C ARG A 173 -21.03 -5.12 17.25
N ILE A 174 -21.08 -5.50 15.98
CA ILE A 174 -20.79 -4.59 14.87
C ILE A 174 -21.98 -3.64 14.68
N LYS A 175 -21.71 -2.34 14.74
CA LYS A 175 -22.71 -1.27 14.55
C LYS A 175 -22.59 -0.59 13.19
N GLN A 176 -21.40 -0.63 12.60
CA GLN A 176 -21.13 0.02 11.33
C GLN A 176 -20.04 -0.76 10.58
N LEU A 177 -20.20 -0.85 9.28
CA LEU A 177 -19.23 -1.36 8.33
C LEU A 177 -19.01 -0.29 7.27
N ASP A 178 -17.76 0.14 7.10
CA ASP A 178 -17.35 1.14 6.14
C ASP A 178 -16.40 0.51 5.11
N PHE A 179 -16.76 0.57 3.83
CA PHE A 179 -15.88 0.27 2.71
C PHE A 179 -15.39 1.58 2.10
N GLU A 180 -14.08 1.75 2.01
CA GLU A 180 -13.44 2.80 1.21
C GLU A 180 -12.81 2.11 -0.01
N LEU A 181 -13.46 2.21 -1.16
CA LEU A 181 -13.07 1.54 -2.40
C LEU A 181 -12.42 2.56 -3.32
N ILE A 182 -11.32 2.17 -3.95
CA ILE A 182 -10.62 2.97 -4.95
C ILE A 182 -10.99 2.43 -6.31
N ARG A 183 -11.33 3.31 -7.25
CA ARG A 183 -11.69 2.94 -8.62
C ARG A 183 -10.58 2.09 -9.23
N PRO A 184 -10.86 0.89 -9.78
CA PRO A 184 -9.83 0.01 -10.30
C PRO A 184 -9.15 0.64 -11.51
N ASN A 185 -7.86 0.36 -11.69
CA ASN A 185 -7.33 0.27 -13.04
C ASN A 185 -8.13 -0.82 -13.76
N MET A 186 -8.85 -0.43 -14.82
CA MET A 186 -9.99 -1.12 -15.46
C MET A 186 -9.82 -2.63 -15.78
N SER A 187 -8.67 -3.24 -15.58
CA SER A 187 -8.38 -4.61 -16.01
C SER A 187 -8.49 -5.72 -14.94
N ASN A 188 -8.19 -5.55 -13.65
CA ASN A 188 -7.69 -6.75 -12.93
C ASN A 188 -8.21 -7.13 -11.53
N ILE A 189 -8.95 -6.30 -10.78
CA ILE A 189 -9.05 -6.54 -9.31
C ILE A 189 -10.28 -7.37 -8.87
N SER A 190 -11.40 -7.36 -9.60
CA SER A 190 -12.46 -8.37 -9.38
C SER A 190 -13.56 -8.32 -10.44
N SER A 191 -13.90 -9.50 -10.98
CA SER A 191 -15.07 -9.74 -11.83
C SER A 191 -16.39 -9.75 -11.04
N LYS A 192 -16.32 -9.70 -9.71
CA LYS A 192 -17.46 -9.87 -8.79
C LYS A 192 -18.00 -8.56 -8.19
N ILE A 193 -17.31 -7.43 -8.36
CA ILE A 193 -17.93 -6.14 -8.02
C ILE A 193 -19.12 -5.89 -8.95
N ASP A 194 -20.22 -5.47 -8.34
CA ASP A 194 -21.45 -5.03 -8.99
C ASP A 194 -21.13 -4.07 -10.16
N GLU A 195 -21.56 -4.45 -11.36
CA GLU A 195 -21.38 -3.65 -12.57
C GLU A 195 -21.95 -2.23 -12.42
N GLN A 196 -22.96 -2.05 -11.57
CA GLN A 196 -23.55 -0.76 -11.27
C GLN A 196 -22.57 0.17 -10.55
N LEU A 197 -21.74 -0.36 -9.64
CA LEU A 197 -20.73 0.44 -8.94
C LEU A 197 -19.63 0.89 -9.91
N LYS A 198 -19.20 -0.01 -10.81
CA LYS A 198 -18.24 0.32 -11.89
C LYS A 198 -18.81 1.38 -12.83
N ALA A 199 -20.08 1.24 -13.22
CA ALA A 199 -20.75 2.20 -14.08
C ALA A 199 -20.88 3.58 -13.42
N LEU A 200 -21.23 3.61 -12.11
CA LEU A 200 -21.35 4.84 -11.34
C LEU A 200 -20.01 5.58 -11.28
N GLU A 201 -18.94 4.91 -10.86
CA GLU A 201 -17.59 5.50 -10.77
C GLU A 201 -17.13 6.05 -12.12
N ASN A 202 -17.36 5.29 -13.19
CA ASN A 202 -17.01 5.71 -14.55
C ASN A 202 -17.83 6.91 -15.02
N SER A 203 -19.10 7.03 -14.63
CA SER A 203 -19.96 8.13 -15.08
C SER A 203 -19.64 9.47 -14.42
N VAL A 204 -19.21 9.46 -13.15
CA VAL A 204 -19.02 10.70 -12.35
C VAL A 204 -17.56 11.08 -12.13
N ASP A 205 -16.61 10.36 -12.73
CA ASP A 205 -15.15 10.56 -12.58
C ASP A 205 -14.69 10.47 -11.10
N ALA A 206 -15.32 9.59 -10.32
CA ALA A 206 -14.95 9.36 -8.93
C ALA A 206 -13.72 8.45 -8.83
N HIS A 207 -12.76 8.80 -7.98
CA HIS A 207 -11.60 7.94 -7.69
C HIS A 207 -11.80 7.10 -6.43
N LYS A 208 -12.66 7.55 -5.52
CA LYS A 208 -12.94 6.87 -4.26
C LYS A 208 -14.43 6.81 -4.00
N LEU A 209 -14.93 5.63 -3.66
CA LEU A 209 -16.29 5.37 -3.24
C LEU A 209 -16.30 4.98 -1.75
N ASN A 210 -17.15 5.64 -0.96
CA ASN A 210 -17.31 5.35 0.46
C ASN A 210 -18.71 4.76 0.71
N LEU A 211 -18.78 3.46 0.98
CA LEU A 211 -20.04 2.79 1.33
C LEU A 211 -20.09 2.58 2.84
N LYS A 212 -21.12 3.13 3.47
CA LYS A 212 -21.32 3.05 4.91
C LYS A 212 -22.63 2.34 5.23
N LEU A 213 -22.51 1.15 5.79
CA LEU A 213 -23.63 0.39 6.33
C LEU A 213 -23.68 0.61 7.84
N GLN A 214 -24.85 0.95 8.37
CA GLN A 214 -25.01 1.24 9.80
C GLN A 214 -26.32 0.65 10.32
N SER A 215 -26.25 -0.02 11.47
CA SER A 215 -27.44 -0.52 12.14
C SER A 215 -28.17 0.60 12.89
N SER A 216 -29.41 0.32 13.31
CA SER A 216 -30.10 1.18 14.28
C SER A 216 -29.35 1.20 15.62
N LYS A 217 -29.74 2.12 16.51
CA LYS A 217 -29.13 2.22 17.84
C LYS A 217 -29.34 0.95 18.67
N GLU A 218 -30.52 0.36 18.57
CA GLU A 218 -30.89 -0.86 19.30
C GLU A 218 -30.37 -2.15 18.65
N ALA A 219 -30.21 -2.20 17.32
CA ALA A 219 -29.79 -3.40 16.59
C ALA A 219 -28.29 -3.42 16.24
N ASN A 220 -27.78 -4.57 15.81
CA ASN A 220 -26.44 -4.74 15.25
C ASN A 220 -26.53 -5.08 13.77
N LEU A 221 -25.44 -4.89 13.02
CA LEU A 221 -25.37 -5.37 11.65
C LEU A 221 -25.25 -6.89 11.64
N ILE A 222 -26.00 -7.52 10.74
CA ILE A 222 -25.88 -8.94 10.40
C ILE A 222 -25.09 -8.98 9.10
N ILE A 223 -23.92 -9.61 9.15
CA ILE A 223 -23.01 -9.72 8.01
C ILE A 223 -22.83 -11.21 7.75
N ASP A 224 -23.33 -11.66 6.61
CA ASP A 224 -23.33 -13.06 6.22
C ASP A 224 -22.29 -13.31 5.13
N ARG A 225 -21.56 -14.42 5.25
CA ARG A 225 -20.58 -14.88 4.28
C ARG A 225 -21.22 -15.33 2.96
N GLU A 226 -22.49 -15.72 3.00
CA GLU A 226 -23.25 -16.11 1.81
C GLU A 226 -23.80 -14.89 1.03
N ASN A 227 -23.68 -13.68 1.59
CA ASN A 227 -24.11 -12.47 0.88
C ASN A 227 -23.12 -12.13 -0.24
N ALA A 228 -23.50 -12.45 -1.49
CA ALA A 228 -22.67 -12.24 -2.67
C ALA A 228 -22.23 -10.78 -2.89
N GLN A 229 -23.02 -9.79 -2.48
CA GLN A 229 -22.65 -8.38 -2.60
C GLN A 229 -21.53 -8.02 -1.61
N ILE A 230 -21.64 -8.45 -0.36
CA ILE A 230 -20.60 -8.24 0.65
C ILE A 230 -19.33 -9.02 0.28
N ASP A 231 -19.45 -10.29 -0.13
CA ASP A 231 -18.29 -11.09 -0.57
C ASP A 231 -17.58 -10.42 -1.75
N GLY A 232 -18.31 -9.91 -2.74
CA GLY A 232 -17.72 -9.18 -3.87
C GLY A 232 -16.96 -7.91 -3.47
N LEU A 233 -17.50 -7.14 -2.52
CA LEU A 233 -16.82 -5.95 -1.98
C LEU A 233 -15.59 -6.31 -1.15
N VAL A 234 -15.67 -7.38 -0.36
CA VAL A 234 -14.55 -7.89 0.47
C VAL A 234 -13.43 -8.42 -0.42
N ASP A 235 -13.76 -9.25 -1.42
CA ASP A 235 -12.81 -9.77 -2.40
C ASP A 235 -12.05 -8.64 -3.08
N TYR A 236 -12.78 -7.63 -3.58
CA TYR A 236 -12.16 -6.48 -4.23
C TYR A 236 -11.23 -5.68 -3.32
N ALA A 237 -11.69 -5.35 -2.11
CA ALA A 237 -10.88 -4.58 -1.18
C ALA A 237 -9.64 -5.37 -0.72
N SER A 238 -9.77 -6.67 -0.50
CA SER A 238 -8.68 -7.57 -0.07
C SER A 238 -7.53 -7.63 -1.08
N GLN A 239 -7.84 -7.49 -2.37
CA GLN A 239 -6.85 -7.46 -3.44
C GLN A 239 -6.18 -6.08 -3.60
N GLY A 240 -6.33 -5.15 -2.67
CA GLY A 240 -5.80 -3.78 -2.74
C GLY A 240 -6.68 -2.83 -3.56
N GLY A 241 -7.96 -3.17 -3.70
CA GLY A 241 -9.00 -2.29 -4.24
C GLY A 241 -9.51 -1.27 -3.23
N GLY A 242 -9.12 -1.35 -1.96
CA GLY A 242 -9.61 -0.45 -0.93
C GLY A 242 -9.41 -0.99 0.48
N ASN A 243 -9.99 -0.30 1.46
CA ASN A 243 -9.89 -0.65 2.86
C ASN A 243 -11.28 -0.84 3.48
N ILE A 244 -11.34 -1.70 4.49
CA ILE A 244 -12.57 -2.01 5.22
C ILE A 244 -12.35 -1.72 6.70
N SER A 245 -13.33 -1.05 7.31
CA SER A 245 -13.31 -0.78 8.74
C SER A 245 -14.65 -0.98 9.43
N PHE A 246 -14.58 -1.44 10.68
CA PHE A 246 -15.71 -1.75 11.53
C PHE A 246 -15.79 -0.78 12.71
N LYS A 247 -17.01 -0.36 13.05
CA LYS A 247 -17.31 0.23 14.35
C LYS A 247 -17.97 -0.84 15.22
N VAL A 248 -17.31 -1.19 16.31
CA VAL A 248 -17.77 -2.23 17.24
C VAL A 248 -18.21 -1.61 18.56
N LYS A 249 -19.34 -2.06 19.10
CA LYS A 249 -19.85 -1.66 20.42
C LYS A 249 -18.81 -1.97 21.51
N GLY A 250 -18.46 -0.95 22.28
CA GLY A 250 -17.47 -1.03 23.36
C GLY A 250 -16.03 -0.74 22.95
N LEU A 251 -15.74 -0.57 21.65
CA LEU A 251 -14.43 -0.12 21.18
C LEU A 251 -14.48 1.36 20.79
N ARG A 252 -13.50 2.15 21.26
CA ARG A 252 -13.37 3.56 20.89
C ARG A 252 -12.81 3.76 19.49
N LYS A 253 -11.88 2.89 19.06
CA LYS A 253 -11.26 2.94 17.74
C LYS A 253 -11.98 2.00 16.77
N LYS A 254 -12.02 2.37 15.49
CA LYS A 254 -12.44 1.45 14.42
C LYS A 254 -11.44 0.30 14.30
N VAL A 255 -11.95 -0.88 13.97
CA VAL A 255 -11.13 -2.05 13.62
C VAL A 255 -10.97 -2.04 12.11
N LYS A 256 -9.74 -2.01 11.59
CA LYS A 256 -9.47 -2.19 10.15
C LYS A 256 -9.24 -3.67 9.84
N THR A 257 -9.58 -4.11 8.63
CA THR A 257 -9.28 -5.45 8.15
C THR A 257 -7.81 -5.63 7.82
N ALA A 258 -7.20 -4.64 7.15
CA ALA A 258 -5.82 -4.70 6.67
C ALA A 258 -4.73 -4.56 7.76
N LYS A 259 -4.93 -5.15 8.94
CA LYS A 259 -3.93 -5.16 10.02
C LYS A 259 -2.77 -6.13 9.74
N THR A 260 -2.99 -7.09 8.86
CA THR A 260 -2.03 -8.11 8.44
C THR A 260 -2.01 -8.15 6.91
N PRO A 261 -1.37 -7.17 6.25
CA PRO A 261 -1.12 -7.30 4.82
C PRO A 261 -0.37 -8.60 4.56
N THR A 262 -0.54 -9.18 3.37
CA THR A 262 0.12 -10.44 3.01
C THR A 262 1.61 -10.34 3.29
N GLU A 263 2.10 -11.22 4.16
CA GLU A 263 3.49 -11.24 4.60
C GLU A 263 4.28 -12.28 3.84
N ILE A 264 5.45 -11.89 3.35
CA ILE A 264 6.39 -12.80 2.72
C ILE A 264 7.68 -12.82 3.52
N ASN A 265 8.17 -14.01 3.86
CA ASN A 265 9.37 -14.18 4.68
C ASN A 265 10.56 -14.65 3.83
N VAL A 266 11.71 -14.01 3.99
CA VAL A 266 12.99 -14.32 3.33
C VAL A 266 14.07 -14.47 4.41
N ASP A 267 15.05 -15.35 4.24
CA ASP A 267 16.15 -15.50 5.21
C ASP A 267 17.04 -14.24 5.26
N GLU A 268 17.26 -13.66 6.45
CA GLU A 268 18.09 -12.46 6.65
C GLU A 268 19.56 -12.68 6.26
N MET A 269 20.09 -13.89 6.43
CA MET A 269 21.48 -14.20 6.08
C MET A 269 21.68 -14.28 4.57
N GLU A 270 20.66 -14.70 3.82
CA GLU A 270 20.66 -14.61 2.37
C GLU A 270 20.59 -13.13 1.97
N LEU A 271 19.59 -12.39 2.45
CA LEU A 271 19.31 -10.99 2.09
C LEU A 271 20.50 -10.02 2.22
N LYS A 272 21.31 -10.14 3.28
CA LYS A 272 22.47 -9.23 3.49
C LYS A 272 23.61 -9.43 2.50
N ASN A 273 23.68 -10.60 1.87
CA ASN A 273 24.73 -10.96 0.93
C ASN A 273 24.27 -10.90 -0.53
N LEU A 274 22.98 -10.67 -0.78
CA LEU A 274 22.46 -10.52 -2.13
C LEU A 274 22.87 -9.19 -2.76
N SER A 275 23.28 -9.27 -4.01
CA SER A 275 23.28 -8.13 -4.91
C SER A 275 21.84 -7.60 -5.12
N PRO A 276 21.66 -6.32 -5.48
CA PRO A 276 20.35 -5.78 -5.86
C PRO A 276 19.62 -6.64 -6.89
N GLN A 277 20.36 -7.24 -7.83
CA GLN A 277 19.82 -8.09 -8.88
C GLN A 277 19.24 -9.41 -8.35
N GLU A 278 19.94 -10.07 -7.43
CA GLU A 278 19.46 -11.32 -6.83
C GLU A 278 18.25 -11.07 -5.92
N LEU A 279 18.23 -9.93 -5.21
CA LEU A 279 17.08 -9.54 -4.41
C LEU A 279 15.86 -9.27 -5.29
N ILE A 280 16.05 -8.57 -6.41
CA ILE A 280 14.97 -8.38 -7.39
C ILE A 280 14.46 -9.75 -7.88
N ASN A 281 15.34 -10.71 -8.21
CA ASN A 281 14.93 -12.05 -8.66
C ASN A 281 14.10 -12.81 -7.62
N ILE A 282 14.42 -12.70 -6.33
CA ILE A 282 13.61 -13.30 -5.26
C ILE A 282 12.25 -12.60 -5.18
N LEU A 283 12.23 -11.27 -5.19
CA LEU A 283 11.00 -10.48 -5.10
C LEU A 283 10.11 -10.63 -6.35
N LYS A 284 10.68 -10.94 -7.53
CA LYS A 284 9.92 -11.29 -8.75
C LYS A 284 9.02 -12.50 -8.57
N LEU A 285 9.47 -13.51 -7.82
CA LEU A 285 8.66 -14.71 -7.55
C LEU A 285 7.43 -14.40 -6.69
N LEU A 286 7.39 -13.19 -6.11
CA LEU A 286 6.44 -12.78 -5.08
C LEU A 286 5.53 -11.62 -5.53
N LEU A 287 5.92 -10.87 -6.57
CA LEU A 287 5.22 -9.71 -7.13
C LEU A 287 4.68 -10.02 -8.53
#